data_AF-A0A9P4GTL7-F1
#
_entry.id   AF-A0A9P4GTL7-F1
#
_cell.length_a   1.000
_cell.length_b   1.000
_cell.length_c   1.000
_cell.angle_alpha   90.00
_cell.angle_beta   90.00
_cell.angle_gamma   90.00
#
_symmetry.space_group_name_H-M   'P 1'
#
loop_
_entity.id
_entity.type
_entity.pdbx_description
1 polymer ?
#
loop_
_entity_poly.entity_id
_entity_poly.type
_entity_poly.pdbx_seq_one_letter_code
_entity_poly.pdbx_strand_id
1 'polypeptide(L)'
;MITNRTLLPPNTLIFNSGWSLLNQTSLETPANQYYPVNITSEEDKWHRISTKVTENGYEVFVNDTLIALIPLPPPGTSSFFATASRYVGTWAFGGCQEHITIYSNFTVTAKNGTQTYQNLITSDDTLSEYIVAPLAGSVCLDGAKRDRLVWIGDFYHTVRVVAYSTVRWDQILGSIKHIFGDQVDEGPYAGFVPISPSLSFRPGYKNADPNWTDLVDYQDSFLAGIGKYFHYTGDVNGLKPFWEHIKKQTCQQASSLQALGLLSHQANPSSSQVEESEITSQSKLEANFSLVGLGGLIEKN
;
A
#
# COMPACT_ATOMS: atom_id res chain seq x y z
N MET A 1 -8.22 -1.55 29.68
CA MET A 1 -8.92 -0.87 28.55
C MET A 1 -10.36 -1.35 28.53
N ILE A 2 -11.32 -0.50 28.15
CA ILE A 2 -12.76 -0.82 28.20
C ILE A 2 -13.27 -0.88 26.76
N THR A 3 -13.53 -2.09 26.26
CA THR A 3 -14.14 -2.29 24.94
C THR A 3 -15.53 -1.66 24.86
N ASN A 4 -15.82 -0.93 23.77
CA ASN A 4 -17.16 -0.43 23.48
C ASN A 4 -18.09 -1.59 23.12
N ARG A 5 -18.87 -2.05 24.10
CA ARG A 5 -19.79 -3.20 23.95
C ARG A 5 -21.06 -2.90 23.15
N THR A 6 -21.35 -1.63 22.87
CA THR A 6 -22.44 -1.28 21.95
C THR A 6 -22.02 -1.58 20.51
N LEU A 7 -20.76 -1.31 20.19
CA LEU A 7 -20.21 -1.51 18.86
C LEU A 7 -19.72 -2.95 18.64
N LEU A 8 -19.05 -3.50 19.65
CA LEU A 8 -18.49 -4.86 19.65
C LEU A 8 -19.18 -5.66 20.76
N PRO A 9 -20.46 -6.03 20.59
CA PRO A 9 -21.16 -6.84 21.58
C PRO A 9 -20.44 -8.18 21.79
N PRO A 10 -20.35 -8.66 23.04
CA PRO A 10 -19.74 -9.95 23.33
C PRO A 10 -20.52 -11.08 22.64
N ASN A 11 -19.85 -12.22 22.40
CA ASN A 11 -20.45 -13.42 21.82
C ASN A 11 -21.24 -13.14 20.54
N THR A 12 -20.70 -12.28 19.67
CA THR A 12 -21.38 -11.87 18.44
C THR A 12 -20.37 -11.86 17.29
N LEU A 13 -20.73 -12.52 16.20
CA LEU A 13 -20.06 -12.35 14.92
C LEU A 13 -20.68 -11.14 14.22
N ILE A 14 -19.83 -10.23 13.76
CA ILE A 14 -20.25 -9.01 13.06
C ILE A 14 -19.76 -9.11 11.62
N PHE A 15 -20.65 -8.87 10.67
CA PHE A 15 -20.33 -8.86 9.25
C PHE A 15 -20.69 -7.52 8.61
N ASN A 16 -19.79 -7.04 7.75
CA ASN A 16 -20.03 -5.90 6.87
C ASN A 16 -19.32 -6.15 5.53
N SER A 17 -19.95 -5.77 4.42
CA SER A 17 -19.38 -5.89 3.07
C SER A 17 -18.69 -4.62 2.57
N GLY A 18 -18.67 -3.54 3.37
CA GLY A 18 -17.96 -2.31 3.09
C GLY A 18 -16.54 -2.27 3.67
N TRP A 19 -15.94 -1.09 3.67
CA TRP A 19 -14.52 -0.87 4.02
C TRP A 19 -14.23 -0.94 5.53
N SER A 20 -15.26 -0.96 6.36
CA SER A 20 -15.14 -0.86 7.82
C SER A 20 -16.42 -1.35 8.50
N LEU A 21 -16.33 -1.73 9.78
CA LEU A 21 -17.48 -1.93 10.67
C LEU A 21 -18.07 -0.60 11.18
N LEU A 22 -17.36 0.52 10.93
CA LEU A 22 -17.68 1.86 11.41
C LEU A 22 -17.83 2.83 10.24
N ASN A 23 -18.90 3.63 10.28
CA ASN A 23 -19.01 4.80 9.43
C ASN A 23 -17.89 5.79 9.74
N GLN A 24 -17.31 6.34 8.69
CA GLN A 24 -16.46 7.53 8.76
C GLN A 24 -17.18 8.67 8.06
N THR A 25 -16.83 9.92 8.41
CA THR A 25 -17.53 11.13 7.93
C THR A 25 -17.68 11.19 6.41
N SER A 26 -16.75 10.62 5.65
CA SER A 26 -16.75 10.61 4.18
C SER A 26 -16.80 9.20 3.56
N LEU A 27 -16.87 8.15 4.37
CA LEU A 27 -16.90 6.77 3.91
C LEU A 27 -18.02 6.05 4.66
N GLU A 28 -19.23 6.17 4.13
CA GLU A 28 -20.38 5.41 4.61
C GLU A 28 -20.17 3.92 4.29
N THR A 29 -20.47 3.07 5.27
CA THR A 29 -20.44 1.61 5.13
C THR A 29 -21.87 1.07 5.25
N PRO A 30 -22.22 -0.06 4.60
CA PRO A 30 -23.49 -0.73 4.83
C PRO A 30 -23.77 -0.98 6.31
N ALA A 31 -25.03 -1.24 6.67
CA ALA A 31 -25.35 -1.62 8.04
C ALA A 31 -24.67 -2.95 8.43
N ASN A 32 -24.07 -3.00 9.62
CA ASN A 32 -23.52 -4.23 10.18
C ASN A 32 -24.63 -5.28 10.37
N GLN A 33 -24.30 -6.52 10.04
CA GLN A 33 -25.12 -7.70 10.37
C GLN A 33 -24.53 -8.37 11.61
N TYR A 34 -25.38 -8.73 12.57
CA TYR A 34 -24.99 -9.30 13.86
C TYR A 34 -25.56 -10.70 14.00
N TYR A 35 -24.67 -11.66 14.29
CA TYR A 35 -25.02 -13.06 14.48
C TYR A 35 -24.62 -13.49 15.89
N PRO A 36 -25.58 -13.80 16.78
CA PRO A 36 -25.29 -14.31 18.10
C PRO A 36 -24.50 -15.62 18.02
N VAL A 37 -23.40 -15.70 18.77
CA VAL A 37 -22.55 -16.88 18.86
C VAL A 37 -22.83 -17.58 20.18
N ASN A 38 -23.55 -18.70 20.11
CA ASN A 38 -23.90 -19.51 21.28
C ASN A 38 -22.78 -20.50 21.63
N ILE A 39 -21.56 -20.02 21.71
CA ILE A 39 -20.39 -20.80 22.11
C ILE A 39 -19.72 -20.06 23.26
N THR A 40 -19.45 -20.78 24.35
CA THR A 40 -18.62 -20.27 25.42
C THR A 40 -17.18 -20.20 24.94
N SER A 41 -16.69 -18.99 24.63
CA SER A 41 -15.26 -18.76 24.47
C SER A 41 -14.61 -18.71 25.84
N GLU A 42 -13.57 -19.50 26.05
CA GLU A 42 -12.74 -19.41 27.25
C GLU A 42 -11.42 -18.74 26.89
N GLU A 43 -10.91 -17.90 27.78
CA GLU A 43 -9.56 -17.36 27.64
C GLU A 43 -8.54 -18.52 27.63
N ASP A 44 -7.40 -18.29 26.96
CA ASP A 44 -6.29 -19.26 26.84
C ASP A 44 -6.64 -20.60 26.15
N LYS A 45 -7.76 -20.67 25.42
CA LYS A 45 -8.10 -21.81 24.57
C LYS A 45 -8.04 -21.46 23.08
N TRP A 46 -7.38 -22.31 22.30
CA TRP A 46 -7.40 -22.22 20.85
C TRP A 46 -8.77 -22.64 20.31
N HIS A 47 -9.34 -21.81 19.45
CA HIS A 47 -10.55 -22.11 18.71
C HIS A 47 -10.25 -22.23 17.22
N ARG A 48 -10.79 -23.25 16.56
CA ARG A 48 -10.70 -23.39 15.11
C ARG A 48 -11.79 -22.54 14.46
N ILE A 49 -11.40 -21.47 13.78
CA ILE A 49 -12.31 -20.67 12.96
C ILE A 49 -12.16 -21.10 11.50
N SER A 50 -13.27 -21.35 10.82
CA SER A 50 -13.25 -21.59 9.37
C SER A 50 -14.39 -20.86 8.68
N THR A 51 -14.10 -20.35 7.48
CA THR A 51 -15.08 -19.71 6.61
C THR A 51 -15.10 -20.45 5.29
N LYS A 52 -16.29 -20.78 4.80
CA LYS A 52 -16.49 -21.48 3.52
C LYS A 52 -17.43 -20.67 2.64
N VAL A 53 -16.96 -20.37 1.44
CA VAL A 53 -17.77 -19.68 0.43
C VAL A 53 -18.61 -20.70 -0.33
N THR A 54 -19.92 -20.48 -0.37
CA THR A 54 -20.91 -21.34 -1.06
C THR A 54 -21.79 -20.51 -1.99
N GLU A 55 -22.64 -21.19 -2.75
CA GLU A 55 -23.64 -20.51 -3.63
C GLU A 55 -24.71 -19.75 -2.82
N ASN A 56 -24.92 -20.12 -1.55
CA ASN A 56 -25.93 -19.52 -0.68
C ASN A 56 -25.36 -18.43 0.23
N GLY A 57 -24.04 -18.30 0.35
CA GLY A 57 -23.42 -17.37 1.30
C GLY A 57 -22.06 -17.84 1.82
N TYR A 58 -21.61 -17.16 2.88
CA TYR A 58 -20.42 -17.50 3.63
C TYR A 58 -20.83 -18.25 4.91
N GLU A 59 -20.49 -19.54 4.95
CA GLU A 59 -20.65 -20.36 6.15
C GLU A 59 -19.47 -20.09 7.08
N VAL A 60 -19.75 -19.73 8.34
CA VAL A 60 -18.73 -19.49 9.36
C VAL A 60 -18.87 -20.51 10.47
N PHE A 61 -17.77 -21.19 10.79
CA PHE A 61 -17.72 -22.23 11.80
C PHE A 61 -16.74 -21.86 12.92
N VAL A 62 -17.07 -22.32 14.11
CA VAL A 62 -16.19 -22.33 15.28
C VAL A 62 -16.16 -23.75 15.81
N ASN A 63 -14.97 -24.35 15.91
CA ASN A 63 -14.79 -25.74 16.34
C ASN A 63 -15.72 -26.70 15.59
N ASP A 64 -15.75 -26.56 14.25
CA ASP A 64 -16.57 -27.34 13.32
C ASP A 64 -18.10 -27.19 13.50
N THR A 65 -18.55 -26.30 14.39
CA THR A 65 -19.96 -25.93 14.57
C THR A 65 -20.30 -24.72 13.72
N LEU A 66 -21.32 -24.83 12.85
CA LEU A 66 -21.81 -23.70 12.06
C LEU A 66 -22.44 -22.65 12.98
N ILE A 67 -21.86 -21.45 13.03
CA ILE A 67 -22.35 -20.34 13.87
C ILE A 67 -23.13 -19.30 13.07
N ALA A 68 -22.85 -19.18 11.77
CA ALA A 68 -23.55 -18.23 10.91
C ALA A 68 -23.53 -18.68 9.45
N LEU A 69 -24.62 -18.41 8.74
CA LEU A 69 -24.68 -18.36 7.29
C LEU A 69 -24.93 -16.91 6.89
N ILE A 70 -23.90 -16.26 6.37
CA ILE A 70 -23.96 -14.86 5.92
C ILE A 70 -24.43 -14.85 4.46
N PRO A 71 -25.58 -14.25 4.12
CA PRO A 71 -26.02 -14.16 2.73
C PRO A 71 -24.97 -13.46 1.86
N LEU A 72 -24.88 -13.87 0.59
CA LEU A 72 -23.98 -13.20 -0.35
C LEU A 72 -24.31 -11.71 -0.43
N PRO A 73 -23.34 -10.80 -0.22
CA PRO A 73 -23.57 -9.38 -0.39
C PRO A 73 -23.92 -9.07 -1.86
N PRO A 74 -24.48 -7.89 -2.15
CA PRO A 74 -24.58 -7.40 -3.52
C PRO A 74 -23.19 -7.44 -4.19
N PRO A 75 -23.11 -7.71 -5.51
CA PRO A 75 -21.85 -7.64 -6.24
C PRO A 75 -21.20 -6.26 -6.05
N GLY A 76 -19.87 -6.23 -5.91
CA GLY A 76 -19.12 -4.98 -5.81
C GLY A 76 -19.35 -4.12 -7.07
N THR A 77 -19.57 -2.83 -6.88
CA THR A 77 -19.80 -1.88 -7.99
C THR A 77 -18.51 -1.31 -8.56
N SER A 78 -17.38 -1.51 -7.88
CA SER A 78 -16.06 -1.03 -8.27
C SER A 78 -15.02 -2.13 -8.09
N SER A 79 -14.20 -2.33 -9.12
CA SER A 79 -13.07 -3.25 -9.09
C SER A 79 -11.75 -2.56 -8.72
N PHE A 80 -11.80 -1.28 -8.30
CA PHE A 80 -10.60 -0.45 -8.17
C PHE A 80 -9.69 -0.89 -7.01
N PHE A 81 -10.27 -1.38 -5.90
CA PHE A 81 -9.53 -1.83 -4.71
C PHE A 81 -9.84 -3.27 -4.28
N ALA A 82 -10.75 -3.94 -5.00
CA ALA A 82 -11.18 -5.30 -4.70
C ALA A 82 -11.74 -5.96 -5.95
N THR A 83 -11.96 -7.26 -5.90
CA THR A 83 -12.70 -7.95 -6.97
C THR A 83 -14.19 -7.70 -6.84
N ALA A 84 -14.88 -7.51 -7.97
CA ALA A 84 -16.34 -7.44 -8.01
C ALA A 84 -17.01 -8.82 -7.77
N SER A 85 -16.22 -9.89 -7.77
CA SER A 85 -16.69 -11.25 -7.52
C SER A 85 -17.08 -11.45 -6.06
N ARG A 86 -18.17 -12.18 -5.83
CA ARG A 86 -18.61 -12.63 -4.50
C ARG A 86 -17.95 -13.94 -4.07
N TYR A 87 -17.09 -14.50 -4.91
CA TYR A 87 -16.51 -15.84 -4.73
C TYR A 87 -14.98 -15.87 -4.84
N VAL A 88 -14.40 -14.76 -5.29
CA VAL A 88 -12.97 -14.58 -5.44
C VAL A 88 -12.59 -13.42 -4.55
N GLY A 89 -11.37 -13.39 -4.03
CA GLY A 89 -10.89 -12.31 -3.19
C GLY A 89 -9.60 -12.67 -2.50
N THR A 90 -9.13 -11.74 -1.68
CA THR A 90 -8.00 -11.92 -0.77
C THR A 90 -8.50 -12.16 0.65
N TRP A 91 -7.59 -12.42 1.57
CA TRP A 91 -7.85 -12.53 3.00
C TRP A 91 -6.78 -11.74 3.76
N ALA A 92 -7.12 -11.33 4.97
CA ALA A 92 -6.19 -10.67 5.88
C ALA A 92 -6.54 -11.00 7.33
N PHE A 93 -5.61 -10.71 8.23
CA PHE A 93 -5.83 -10.76 9.67
C PHE A 93 -5.98 -9.36 10.22
N GLY A 94 -6.77 -9.21 11.27
CA GLY A 94 -7.00 -7.92 11.89
C GLY A 94 -7.54 -8.05 13.31
N GLY A 95 -7.05 -7.18 14.19
CA GLY A 95 -7.63 -6.99 15.50
C GLY A 95 -8.69 -5.89 15.47
N CYS A 96 -9.67 -5.97 16.37
CA CYS A 96 -10.49 -4.81 16.69
C CYS A 96 -9.69 -3.85 17.59
N GLN A 97 -10.07 -2.57 17.59
CA GLN A 97 -9.42 -1.57 18.43
C GLN A 97 -9.45 -2.02 19.90
N GLU A 98 -8.30 -1.90 20.59
CA GLU A 98 -8.12 -2.29 21.99
C GLU A 98 -8.19 -3.80 22.27
N HIS A 99 -8.11 -4.64 21.23
CA HIS A 99 -8.00 -6.09 21.37
C HIS A 99 -6.64 -6.61 20.91
N ILE A 100 -6.20 -7.70 21.54
CA ILE A 100 -5.10 -8.53 21.06
C ILE A 100 -5.75 -9.76 20.44
N THR A 101 -5.47 -10.01 19.16
CA THR A 101 -5.90 -11.22 18.47
C THR A 101 -4.67 -12.02 18.08
N ILE A 102 -4.70 -13.33 18.38
CA ILE A 102 -3.59 -14.25 18.12
C ILE A 102 -4.07 -15.29 17.12
N TYR A 103 -3.28 -15.52 16.07
CA TYR A 103 -3.57 -16.46 15.00
C TYR A 103 -2.47 -17.53 14.94
N SER A 104 -2.84 -18.75 14.55
CA SER A 104 -1.90 -19.83 14.27
C SER A 104 -2.56 -20.83 13.31
N ASN A 105 -1.74 -21.63 12.60
CA ASN A 105 -2.19 -22.75 11.76
C ASN A 105 -3.24 -22.35 10.73
N PHE A 106 -2.86 -21.52 9.76
CA PHE A 106 -3.76 -21.00 8.75
C PHE A 106 -3.58 -21.70 7.41
N THR A 107 -4.70 -21.99 6.76
CA THR A 107 -4.75 -22.65 5.45
C THR A 107 -5.85 -22.06 4.60
N VAL A 108 -5.60 -21.91 3.30
CA VAL A 108 -6.63 -21.57 2.30
C VAL A 108 -6.70 -22.67 1.26
N THR A 109 -7.93 -23.09 0.97
CA THR A 109 -8.23 -24.12 -0.01
C THR A 109 -9.18 -23.54 -1.05
N ALA A 110 -8.80 -23.63 -2.33
CA ALA A 110 -9.64 -23.22 -3.44
C ALA A 110 -10.85 -24.15 -3.62
N LYS A 111 -11.85 -23.70 -4.39
CA LYS A 111 -13.09 -24.46 -4.65
C LYS A 111 -12.85 -25.87 -5.20
N ASN A 112 -11.77 -26.06 -5.95
CA ASN A 112 -11.38 -27.36 -6.53
C ASN A 112 -10.66 -28.29 -5.53
N GLY A 113 -10.50 -27.89 -4.26
CA GLY A 113 -9.81 -28.66 -3.23
C GLY A 113 -8.30 -28.44 -3.18
N THR A 114 -7.72 -27.64 -4.07
CA THR A 114 -6.28 -27.31 -4.03
C THR A 114 -6.00 -26.39 -2.85
N GLN A 115 -5.06 -26.76 -1.99
CA GLN A 115 -4.53 -25.86 -0.97
C GLN A 115 -3.67 -24.80 -1.65
N THR A 116 -4.12 -23.55 -1.64
CA THR A 116 -3.43 -22.41 -2.25
C THR A 116 -2.53 -21.68 -1.27
N TYR A 117 -2.73 -21.88 0.03
CA TYR A 117 -1.93 -21.26 1.07
C TYR A 117 -1.88 -22.13 2.32
N GLN A 118 -0.71 -22.19 2.97
CA GLN A 118 -0.53 -22.76 4.29
C GLN A 118 0.62 -22.06 5.01
N ASN A 119 0.36 -21.57 6.23
CA ASN A 119 1.38 -20.98 7.09
C ASN A 119 1.02 -21.24 8.56
N LEU A 120 2.02 -21.55 9.39
CA LEU A 120 1.82 -21.73 10.83
C LEU A 120 1.62 -20.40 11.57
N ILE A 121 2.01 -19.27 10.96
CA ILE A 121 1.97 -17.90 11.51
C ILE A 121 2.77 -17.82 12.82
N THR A 122 3.98 -18.37 12.81
CA THR A 122 4.85 -18.42 14.00
C THR A 122 6.27 -17.93 13.73
N SER A 123 6.64 -17.67 12.47
CA SER A 123 7.97 -17.16 12.12
C SER A 123 7.95 -15.66 11.88
N ASP A 124 9.10 -15.02 12.06
CA ASP A 124 9.28 -13.59 11.76
C ASP A 124 9.10 -13.29 10.27
N ASP A 125 9.35 -14.26 9.39
CA ASP A 125 9.12 -14.13 7.94
C ASP A 125 7.65 -13.86 7.62
N THR A 126 6.72 -14.43 8.41
CA THR A 126 5.28 -14.15 8.28
C THR A 126 4.98 -12.66 8.47
N LEU A 127 5.73 -11.96 9.32
CA LEU A 127 5.50 -10.53 9.51
C LEU A 127 5.77 -9.74 8.23
N SER A 128 6.76 -10.15 7.44
CA SER A 128 7.08 -9.50 6.16
C SER A 128 6.01 -9.77 5.11
N GLU A 129 5.51 -11.01 5.07
CA GLU A 129 4.44 -11.42 4.17
C GLU A 129 3.14 -10.63 4.41
N TYR A 130 2.78 -10.42 5.67
CA TYR A 130 1.58 -9.65 6.05
C TYR A 130 1.84 -8.16 6.22
N ILE A 131 3.03 -7.67 5.80
CA ILE A 131 3.35 -6.24 5.79
C ILE A 131 3.21 -5.61 7.20
N VAL A 132 3.60 -6.36 8.23
CA VAL A 132 3.64 -5.93 9.65
C VAL A 132 5.02 -6.14 10.29
N ALA A 133 6.02 -6.52 9.52
CA ALA A 133 7.40 -6.61 9.97
C ALA A 133 7.94 -5.26 10.50
N PRO A 134 8.81 -5.29 11.51
CA PRO A 134 9.52 -4.10 11.95
C PRO A 134 10.21 -3.38 10.79
N LEU A 135 10.32 -2.07 10.91
CA LEU A 135 10.96 -1.24 9.92
C LEU A 135 12.47 -1.55 9.84
N ALA A 136 12.98 -1.73 8.62
CA ALA A 136 14.38 -2.07 8.37
C ALA A 136 15.33 -0.85 8.25
N GLY A 137 14.79 0.38 8.27
CA GLY A 137 15.58 1.61 8.19
C GLY A 137 14.73 2.87 8.34
N SER A 138 15.36 4.02 8.60
CA SER A 138 14.66 5.30 8.76
C SER A 138 13.97 5.73 7.47
N VAL A 139 12.66 5.98 7.49
CA VAL A 139 11.90 6.51 6.33
C VAL A 139 10.99 7.67 6.73
N CYS A 140 10.55 8.42 5.74
CA CYS A 140 9.56 9.48 5.85
C CYS A 140 8.16 8.94 5.54
N LEU A 141 7.20 9.23 6.42
CA LEU A 141 5.81 8.80 6.29
C LEU A 141 4.91 9.99 5.98
N ASP A 142 3.79 9.73 5.32
CA ASP A 142 2.68 10.69 5.19
C ASP A 142 2.13 11.13 6.56
N GLY A 143 2.02 10.19 7.50
CA GLY A 143 1.43 10.45 8.80
C GLY A 143 1.67 9.36 9.84
N ALA A 144 1.79 9.77 11.11
CA ALA A 144 2.05 8.85 12.22
C ALA A 144 0.83 8.05 12.68
N LYS A 145 -0.39 8.55 12.42
CA LYS A 145 -1.65 7.86 12.79
C LYS A 145 -2.18 7.01 11.64
N ARG A 146 -2.30 7.62 10.46
CA ARG A 146 -2.81 7.06 9.20
C ARG A 146 -2.25 7.94 8.06
N ASP A 147 -1.86 7.39 6.90
CA ASP A 147 -1.89 5.97 6.51
C ASP A 147 -0.64 5.18 6.92
N ARG A 148 0.42 5.86 7.40
CA ARG A 148 1.73 5.26 7.72
C ARG A 148 2.36 4.61 6.49
N LEU A 149 2.22 5.28 5.35
CA LEU A 149 2.78 4.86 4.07
C LEU A 149 3.88 5.84 3.65
N VAL A 150 4.84 5.35 2.88
CA VAL A 150 5.89 6.19 2.31
C VAL A 150 5.37 6.71 0.97
N TRP A 151 4.61 7.81 0.97
CA TRP A 151 4.07 8.38 -0.25
C TRP A 151 5.14 9.11 -1.07
N ILE A 152 5.30 8.73 -2.34
CA ILE A 152 6.34 9.27 -3.20
C ILE A 152 6.04 10.71 -3.67
N GLY A 153 4.76 11.12 -3.64
CA GLY A 153 4.34 12.51 -3.83
C GLY A 153 4.71 13.39 -2.64
N ASP A 154 4.37 12.96 -1.42
CA ASP A 154 4.72 13.63 -0.16
C ASP A 154 6.24 13.80 0.00
N PHE A 155 7.03 12.87 -0.55
CA PHE A 155 8.48 12.92 -0.50
C PHE A 155 9.06 14.24 -1.05
N TYR A 156 8.47 14.78 -2.12
CA TYR A 156 8.88 16.06 -2.73
C TYR A 156 8.78 17.25 -1.76
N HIS A 157 7.74 17.28 -0.94
CA HIS A 157 7.58 18.29 0.10
C HIS A 157 8.46 17.97 1.31
N THR A 158 8.50 16.71 1.70
CA THR A 158 9.21 16.23 2.88
C THR A 158 10.71 16.52 2.82
N VAL A 159 11.35 16.30 1.67
CA VAL A 159 12.79 16.59 1.51
C VAL A 159 13.11 18.06 1.79
N ARG A 160 12.24 18.99 1.39
CA ARG A 160 12.41 20.43 1.62
C ARG A 160 12.21 20.77 3.08
N VAL A 161 11.20 20.21 3.73
CA VAL A 161 10.95 20.42 5.15
C VAL A 161 12.12 19.88 5.99
N VAL A 162 12.57 18.67 5.72
CA VAL A 162 13.72 18.05 6.43
C VAL A 162 14.99 18.88 6.23
N ALA A 163 15.23 19.42 5.04
CA ALA A 163 16.39 20.26 4.74
C ALA A 163 16.49 21.50 5.64
N TYR A 164 15.36 22.13 5.95
CA TYR A 164 15.30 23.36 6.75
C TYR A 164 14.91 23.15 8.22
N SER A 165 14.73 21.89 8.65
CA SER A 165 14.37 21.57 10.03
C SER A 165 15.41 20.65 10.68
N THR A 166 15.28 19.35 10.46
CA THR A 166 16.01 18.34 11.22
C THR A 166 17.31 17.91 10.55
N VAL A 167 17.46 18.15 9.23
CA VAL A 167 18.63 17.76 8.43
C VAL A 167 18.90 16.25 8.54
N ARG A 168 17.86 15.45 8.79
CA ARG A 168 17.93 13.98 8.93
C ARG A 168 17.99 13.30 7.56
N TRP A 169 19.12 13.46 6.89
CA TRP A 169 19.36 12.90 5.56
C TRP A 169 19.31 11.37 5.50
N ASP A 170 19.55 10.69 6.62
CA ASP A 170 19.35 9.25 6.73
C ASP A 170 17.89 8.83 6.46
N GLN A 171 16.90 9.65 6.84
CA GLN A 171 15.49 9.40 6.55
C GLN A 171 15.18 9.59 5.05
N ILE A 172 15.83 10.56 4.40
CA ILE A 172 15.66 10.81 2.97
C ILE A 172 16.27 9.67 2.15
N LEU A 173 17.53 9.32 2.40
CA LEU A 173 18.20 8.20 1.73
C LEU A 173 17.51 6.86 2.03
N GLY A 174 17.05 6.67 3.27
CA GLY A 174 16.31 5.48 3.65
C GLY A 174 14.97 5.36 2.92
N SER A 175 14.25 6.47 2.71
CA SER A 175 13.02 6.49 1.90
C SER A 175 13.31 6.17 0.43
N ILE A 176 14.35 6.77 -0.15
CA ILE A 176 14.78 6.48 -1.53
C ILE A 176 15.09 4.99 -1.69
N LYS A 177 15.86 4.42 -0.76
CA LYS A 177 16.18 3.00 -0.73
C LYS A 177 14.92 2.12 -0.63
N HIS A 178 14.00 2.49 0.25
CA HIS A 178 12.75 1.75 0.48
C HIS A 178 11.91 1.70 -0.79
N ILE A 179 11.74 2.85 -1.45
CA ILE A 179 10.93 3.00 -2.67
C ILE A 179 11.57 2.26 -3.86
N PHE A 180 12.86 2.44 -4.11
CA PHE A 180 13.53 1.76 -5.22
C PHE A 180 13.72 0.25 -5.01
N GLY A 181 13.61 -0.22 -3.77
CA GLY A 181 13.57 -1.65 -3.47
C GLY A 181 12.49 -2.40 -4.25
N ASP A 182 11.45 -1.69 -4.70
CA ASP A 182 10.35 -2.27 -5.45
C ASP A 182 10.07 -1.59 -6.80
N GLN A 183 11.13 -1.10 -7.44
CA GLN A 183 10.99 -0.59 -8.80
C GLN A 183 10.56 -1.72 -9.76
N VAL A 184 9.57 -1.43 -10.61
CA VAL A 184 9.05 -2.38 -11.59
C VAL A 184 10.16 -2.80 -12.56
N ASP A 185 10.35 -4.11 -12.70
CA ASP A 185 11.46 -4.66 -13.49
C ASP A 185 11.20 -4.60 -14.99
N GLU A 186 10.01 -4.98 -15.43
CA GLU A 186 9.67 -5.23 -16.82
C GLU A 186 8.23 -4.85 -17.15
N GLY A 187 7.89 -4.90 -18.44
CA GLY A 187 6.55 -4.59 -18.94
C GLY A 187 6.29 -3.10 -19.13
N PRO A 188 5.01 -2.70 -19.35
CA PRO A 188 4.64 -1.34 -19.74
C PRO A 188 4.93 -0.28 -18.66
N TYR A 189 5.20 -0.70 -17.43
CA TYR A 189 5.52 0.17 -16.29
C TYR A 189 6.96 0.01 -15.81
N ALA A 190 7.84 -0.66 -16.58
CA ALA A 190 9.23 -0.89 -16.19
C ALA A 190 9.92 0.42 -15.80
N GLY A 191 10.42 0.53 -14.56
CA GLY A 191 11.02 1.74 -14.03
C GLY A 191 10.12 2.58 -13.12
N PHE A 192 8.81 2.39 -13.13
CA PHE A 192 7.95 2.98 -12.09
C PHE A 192 8.24 2.38 -10.72
N VAL A 193 7.96 3.15 -9.68
CA VAL A 193 8.06 2.71 -8.28
C VAL A 193 6.67 2.73 -7.64
N PRO A 194 6.45 2.02 -6.52
CA PRO A 194 5.16 2.05 -5.86
C PRO A 194 4.87 3.46 -5.32
N ILE A 195 3.62 3.89 -5.40
CA ILE A 195 3.17 5.26 -5.09
C ILE A 195 3.13 5.48 -3.58
N SER A 196 2.76 4.45 -2.82
CA SER A 196 2.59 4.51 -1.37
C SER A 196 2.93 3.19 -0.67
N PRO A 197 4.17 2.68 -0.83
CA PRO A 197 4.56 1.44 -0.16
C PRO A 197 4.45 1.55 1.36
N SER A 198 3.93 0.49 1.98
CA SER A 198 3.89 0.37 3.44
C SER A 198 5.30 0.29 4.04
N LEU A 199 5.42 0.73 5.30
CA LEU A 199 6.65 0.65 6.10
C LEU A 199 7.29 -0.74 6.13
N SER A 200 6.45 -1.76 6.23
CA SER A 200 6.89 -3.14 6.44
C SER A 200 7.07 -3.90 5.14
N PHE A 201 6.82 -3.25 4.01
CA PHE A 201 6.88 -3.88 2.70
C PHE A 201 8.28 -4.45 2.42
N ARG A 202 8.35 -5.56 1.67
CA ARG A 202 9.59 -6.20 1.24
C ARG A 202 9.54 -6.53 -0.25
N PRO A 203 10.65 -6.37 -1.01
CA PRO A 203 10.69 -6.60 -2.46
C PRO A 203 10.20 -7.98 -2.93
N GLY A 204 10.32 -9.00 -2.08
CA GLY A 204 9.85 -10.35 -2.38
C GLY A 204 8.32 -10.46 -2.60
N TYR A 205 7.55 -9.47 -2.18
CA TYR A 205 6.07 -9.49 -2.23
C TYR A 205 5.46 -8.48 -3.21
N LYS A 206 6.26 -7.90 -4.11
CA LYS A 206 5.83 -6.87 -5.07
C LYS A 206 4.65 -7.20 -5.95
N ASN A 207 4.54 -8.46 -6.37
CA ASN A 207 3.42 -8.88 -7.21
C ASN A 207 2.12 -9.08 -6.41
N ALA A 208 2.20 -9.12 -5.07
CA ALA A 208 1.04 -9.29 -4.21
C ALA A 208 0.31 -7.96 -3.93
N ASP A 209 1.00 -6.82 -4.06
CA ASP A 209 0.46 -5.48 -3.82
C ASP A 209 0.92 -4.48 -4.89
N PRO A 210 0.48 -4.65 -6.15
CA PRO A 210 0.90 -3.78 -7.24
C PRO A 210 0.30 -2.37 -7.11
N ASN A 211 1.10 -1.42 -6.65
CA ASN A 211 0.68 -0.04 -6.35
C ASN A 211 1.50 1.00 -7.13
N TRP A 212 1.66 0.83 -8.44
CA TRP A 212 2.50 1.72 -9.28
C TRP A 212 1.77 2.29 -10.50
N THR A 213 0.54 1.88 -10.80
CA THR A 213 -0.13 2.19 -12.08
C THR A 213 -0.89 3.52 -12.10
N ASP A 214 -1.12 4.12 -10.92
CA ASP A 214 -1.90 5.35 -10.77
C ASP A 214 -1.00 6.57 -10.47
N LEU A 215 -1.56 7.78 -10.42
CA LEU A 215 -0.90 9.02 -9.98
C LEU A 215 0.49 9.25 -10.60
N VAL A 216 0.56 9.35 -11.92
CA VAL A 216 1.83 9.50 -12.67
C VAL A 216 2.62 10.74 -12.22
N ASP A 217 1.94 11.81 -11.82
CA ASP A 217 2.53 13.03 -11.27
C ASP A 217 3.34 12.79 -9.98
N TYR A 218 3.02 11.73 -9.22
CA TYR A 218 3.77 11.35 -8.02
C TYR A 218 5.13 10.76 -8.38
N GLN A 219 5.23 10.06 -9.51
CA GLN A 219 6.51 9.55 -10.01
C GLN A 219 7.46 10.71 -10.35
N ASP A 220 6.93 11.79 -10.95
CA ASP A 220 7.69 13.00 -11.26
C ASP A 220 8.11 13.74 -9.99
N SER A 221 7.18 13.86 -9.04
CA SER A 221 7.43 14.47 -7.73
C SER A 221 8.53 13.73 -6.97
N PHE A 222 8.56 12.40 -7.05
CA PHE A 222 9.61 11.60 -6.44
C PHE A 222 11.00 11.92 -7.02
N LEU A 223 11.13 11.90 -8.36
CA LEU A 223 12.37 12.25 -9.05
C LEU A 223 12.81 13.69 -8.74
N ALA A 224 11.86 14.64 -8.69
CA ALA A 224 12.11 16.01 -8.31
C ALA A 224 12.60 16.12 -6.85
N GLY A 225 12.03 15.31 -5.94
CA GLY A 225 12.46 15.21 -4.55
C GLY A 225 13.90 14.72 -4.41
N ILE A 226 14.30 13.70 -5.17
CA ILE A 226 15.70 13.24 -5.24
C ILE A 226 16.60 14.35 -5.76
N GLY A 227 16.17 15.06 -6.80
CA GLY A 227 16.86 16.23 -7.32
C GLY A 227 17.08 17.32 -6.27
N LYS A 228 16.06 17.64 -5.46
CA LYS A 228 16.17 18.60 -4.35
C LYS A 228 17.12 18.11 -3.26
N TYR A 229 17.07 16.83 -2.89
CA TYR A 229 18.05 16.26 -1.96
C TYR A 229 19.49 16.48 -2.46
N PHE A 230 19.76 16.16 -3.73
CA PHE A 230 21.07 16.41 -4.33
C PHE A 230 21.42 17.90 -4.30
N HIS A 231 20.48 18.79 -4.63
CA HIS A 231 20.73 20.23 -4.61
C HIS A 231 21.07 20.77 -3.21
N TYR A 232 20.41 20.27 -2.16
CA TYR A 232 20.68 20.71 -0.79
C TYR A 232 21.99 20.17 -0.21
N THR A 233 22.45 19.00 -0.68
CA THR A 233 23.54 18.26 -0.02
C THR A 233 24.80 18.11 -0.86
N GLY A 234 24.67 18.10 -2.19
CA GLY A 234 25.73 17.67 -3.09
C GLY A 234 26.14 16.19 -2.93
N ASP A 235 25.33 15.36 -2.26
CA ASP A 235 25.72 14.00 -1.89
C ASP A 235 25.63 13.01 -3.07
N VAL A 236 26.68 13.02 -3.89
CA VAL A 236 26.85 12.07 -5.01
C VAL A 236 27.01 10.64 -4.50
N ASN A 237 27.72 10.44 -3.39
CA ASN A 237 28.03 9.10 -2.87
C ASN A 237 26.78 8.42 -2.32
N GLY A 238 25.91 9.16 -1.63
CA GLY A 238 24.63 8.67 -1.13
C GLY A 238 23.67 8.26 -2.25
N LEU A 239 23.70 8.95 -3.40
CA LEU A 239 22.83 8.64 -4.55
C LEU A 239 23.41 7.63 -5.54
N LYS A 240 24.73 7.41 -5.55
CA LYS A 240 25.41 6.47 -6.47
C LYS A 240 24.78 5.07 -6.49
N PRO A 241 24.39 4.45 -5.35
CA PRO A 241 23.74 3.13 -5.36
C PRO A 241 22.39 3.09 -6.07
N PHE A 242 21.72 4.24 -6.23
CA PHE A 242 20.37 4.34 -6.80
C PHE A 242 20.38 4.87 -8.23
N TRP A 243 21.55 5.20 -8.79
CA TRP A 243 21.65 5.87 -10.08
C TRP A 243 20.99 5.10 -11.22
N GLU A 244 21.19 3.79 -11.30
CA GLU A 244 20.56 2.96 -12.32
C GLU A 244 19.03 2.94 -12.19
N HIS A 245 18.51 2.93 -10.96
CA HIS A 245 17.08 3.02 -10.70
C HIS A 245 16.50 4.38 -11.11
N ILE A 246 17.20 5.47 -10.76
CA ILE A 246 16.83 6.84 -11.16
C ILE A 246 16.77 6.95 -12.68
N LYS A 247 17.80 6.46 -13.40
CA LYS A 247 17.82 6.45 -14.86
C LYS A 247 16.64 5.68 -15.44
N LYS A 248 16.38 4.48 -14.91
CA LYS A 248 15.28 3.63 -15.38
C LYS A 248 13.92 4.32 -15.25
N GLN A 249 13.64 4.94 -14.10
CA GLN A 249 12.40 5.69 -13.88
C GLN A 249 12.29 6.91 -14.80
N THR A 250 13.39 7.65 -14.97
CA THR A 250 13.46 8.81 -15.87
C THR A 250 13.17 8.41 -17.32
N CYS A 251 13.77 7.32 -17.81
CA CYS A 251 13.55 6.79 -19.16
C CYS A 251 12.09 6.36 -19.37
N GLN A 252 11.47 5.74 -18.36
CA GLN A 252 10.08 5.34 -18.42
C GLN A 252 9.14 6.56 -18.49
N GLN A 253 9.37 7.58 -17.66
CA GLN A 253 8.59 8.83 -17.71
C GLN A 253 8.67 9.51 -19.08
N ALA A 254 9.85 9.56 -19.68
CA ALA A 254 10.03 10.12 -21.02
C ALA A 254 9.24 9.32 -22.09
N SER A 255 9.24 7.99 -21.98
CA SER A 255 8.55 7.09 -22.91
C SER A 255 7.03 7.16 -22.78
N SER A 256 6.48 7.27 -21.56
CA SER A 256 5.05 7.47 -21.30
C SER A 256 4.54 8.78 -21.91
N LEU A 257 5.33 9.86 -21.88
CA LEU A 257 4.97 11.14 -22.49
C LEU A 257 4.94 11.11 -24.02
N GLN A 258 5.87 10.36 -24.62
CA GLN A 258 5.89 10.15 -26.06
C GLN A 258 4.65 9.36 -26.52
N ALA A 259 4.22 8.37 -25.73
CA ALA A 259 3.01 7.59 -25.99
C ALA A 259 1.71 8.40 -25.84
N LEU A 260 1.67 9.38 -24.92
CA LEU A 260 0.52 10.26 -24.69
C LEU A 260 0.43 11.47 -25.63
N GLY A 261 1.40 11.65 -26.55
CA GLY A 261 1.42 12.78 -27.49
C GLY A 261 1.69 14.15 -26.86
N LEU A 262 2.00 14.20 -25.56
CA LEU A 262 2.22 15.44 -24.79
C LEU A 262 3.57 16.11 -25.08
N LEU A 263 4.45 15.46 -25.85
CA LEU A 263 5.64 16.07 -26.44
C LEU A 263 5.34 16.77 -27.79
N SER A 264 4.09 16.75 -28.27
CA SER A 264 3.65 17.58 -29.38
C SER A 264 2.90 18.80 -28.85
N HIS A 265 3.45 19.99 -29.13
CA HIS A 265 2.84 21.27 -28.78
C HIS A 265 1.44 21.40 -29.40
N GLN A 266 0.36 21.15 -28.63
CA GLN A 266 -0.91 21.86 -28.78
C GLN A 266 -1.60 22.03 -27.42
N ALA A 267 -1.65 23.28 -26.97
CA ALA A 267 -2.35 23.71 -25.77
C ALA A 267 -3.86 23.77 -26.01
N ASN A 268 -4.65 23.13 -25.15
CA ASN A 268 -5.98 23.61 -24.83
C ASN A 268 -6.48 22.99 -23.51
N PRO A 269 -6.60 23.74 -22.40
CA PRO A 269 -7.21 23.18 -21.21
C PRO A 269 -8.46 23.93 -20.75
N SER A 270 -9.42 23.15 -20.25
CA SER A 270 -10.47 23.61 -19.34
C SER A 270 -9.92 23.66 -17.91
N SER A 271 -10.53 24.50 -17.06
CA SER A 271 -9.89 25.15 -15.90
C SER A 271 -9.47 24.25 -14.73
N SER A 272 -9.90 22.98 -14.64
CA SER A 272 -9.44 22.06 -13.57
C SER A 272 -8.25 21.19 -13.97
N GLN A 273 -7.89 21.14 -15.27
CA GLN A 273 -6.70 20.42 -15.76
C GLN A 273 -5.45 21.31 -15.86
N VAL A 274 -5.59 22.61 -15.59
CA VAL A 274 -4.49 23.58 -15.69
C VAL A 274 -3.55 23.47 -14.49
N GLU A 275 -4.07 23.34 -13.26
CA GLU A 275 -3.21 23.22 -12.07
C GLU A 275 -2.41 21.92 -12.04
N GLU A 276 -3.04 20.77 -12.32
CA GLU A 276 -2.32 19.48 -12.38
C GLU A 276 -1.28 19.44 -13.51
N SER A 277 -1.58 20.02 -14.68
CA SER A 277 -0.63 20.06 -15.80
C SER A 277 0.54 21.03 -15.57
N GLU A 278 0.32 22.16 -14.89
CA GLU A 278 1.39 23.10 -14.51
C GLU A 278 2.29 22.54 -13.41
N ILE A 279 1.73 21.94 -12.36
CA ILE A 279 2.49 21.30 -11.26
C ILE A 279 3.34 20.15 -11.81
N THR A 280 2.75 19.29 -12.64
CA THR A 280 3.47 18.20 -13.32
C THR A 280 4.59 18.72 -14.23
N SER A 281 4.37 19.84 -14.91
CA SER A 281 5.39 20.45 -15.79
C SER A 281 6.56 21.05 -15.00
N GLN A 282 6.29 21.68 -13.85
CA GLN A 282 7.32 22.26 -13.00
C GLN A 282 8.17 21.19 -12.29
N SER A 283 7.55 20.17 -11.69
CA SER A 283 8.28 19.08 -11.01
C SER A 283 9.20 18.35 -12.00
N LYS A 284 8.74 18.10 -13.23
CA LYS A 284 9.56 17.53 -14.32
C LYS A 284 10.77 18.38 -14.67
N LEU A 285 10.59 19.69 -14.82
CA LEU A 285 11.68 20.60 -15.14
C LEU A 285 12.74 20.57 -14.03
N GLU A 286 12.31 20.66 -12.77
CA GLU A 286 13.20 20.62 -11.61
C GLU A 286 13.96 19.29 -11.48
N ALA A 287 13.27 18.17 -11.72
CA ALA A 287 13.88 16.85 -11.75
C ALA A 287 14.99 16.78 -12.82
N ASN A 288 14.67 17.17 -14.06
CA ASN A 288 15.62 17.11 -15.17
C ASN A 288 16.89 17.94 -14.91
N PHE A 289 16.75 19.18 -14.44
CA PHE A 289 17.92 20.02 -14.15
C PHE A 289 18.86 19.42 -13.10
N SER A 290 18.28 18.88 -12.02
CA SER A 290 19.06 18.36 -10.90
C SER A 290 19.71 17.02 -11.24
N LEU A 291 18.98 16.14 -11.95
CA LEU A 291 19.42 14.79 -12.28
C LEU A 291 20.48 14.77 -13.40
N VAL A 292 20.45 15.72 -14.34
CA VAL A 292 21.52 15.87 -15.35
C VAL A 292 22.85 16.25 -14.67
N GLY A 293 22.81 17.16 -13.70
CA GLY A 293 23.99 17.54 -12.92
C GLY A 293 24.56 16.36 -12.12
N LEU A 294 23.69 15.59 -11.46
CA LEU A 294 24.06 14.38 -10.74
C LEU A 294 24.69 13.33 -11.68
N GLY A 295 24.04 13.02 -12.80
CA GLY A 295 24.52 12.02 -13.75
C GLY A 295 25.90 12.36 -14.30
N GLY A 296 26.12 13.63 -14.65
CA GLY A 296 27.43 14.10 -15.09
C GLY A 296 28.54 13.95 -14.04
N LEU A 297 28.22 13.92 -12.75
CA LEU A 297 29.19 13.71 -11.67
C LEU A 297 29.40 12.23 -11.36
N ILE A 298 28.35 11.40 -11.42
CA ILE A 298 28.44 9.96 -11.20
C ILE A 298 29.17 9.27 -12.36
N GLU A 299 28.90 9.63 -13.61
CA GLU A 299 29.47 8.94 -14.77
C GLU A 299 30.93 9.29 -15.04
N LYS A 300 31.44 10.35 -14.40
CA LYS A 300 32.84 10.77 -14.48
C LYS A 300 33.73 10.16 -13.38
N ASN A 301 33.16 9.51 -12.35
CA ASN A 301 33.87 9.03 -11.16
C ASN A 301 33.46 7.62 -10.71
#